data_AF-A0A7Z9FXC9-F1
#
_entry.id   AF-A0A7Z9FXC9-F1
#
_cell.length_a   1.000
_cell.length_b   1.000
_cell.length_c   1.000
_cell.angle_alpha   90.00
_cell.angle_beta   90.00
_cell.angle_gamma   90.00
#
_symmetry.space_group_name_H-M   'P 1'
#
loop_
_entity.id
_entity.type
_entity.pdbx_description
1 polymer ?
#
loop_
_entity_poly.entity_id
_entity_poly.type
_entity_poly.pdbx_seq_one_letter_code
_entity_poly.pdbx_strand_id
1 'polypeptide(L)'
;MSLVRRLSLNSDNTLKMEPVSATQVLRSRVQLVGETHLPANQEIQLVGIEGNTMELNLEIDPQEAREICVDALCSPNCEEYTSMKFYRHGLFVFSQNGRIRQDTLILDTSRSSLLPDVMARPPEVAPFELRNDEPLKLQIFIDKSMVEVFANHRQCVALRGYPERQDSLGVSIRAQGRDVVLRSLEAWQMKRIWDKK
;
A
#
# COMPACT_ATOMS: atom_id res chain seq x y z
N MET A 1 10.69 -6.09 13.52
CA MET A 1 11.05 -7.00 12.41
C MET A 1 9.91 -6.95 11.39
N SER A 2 10.14 -7.30 10.13
CA SER A 2 9.05 -7.43 9.16
C SER A 2 8.14 -8.60 9.53
N LEU A 3 6.92 -8.60 9.00
CA LEU A 3 6.01 -9.72 9.06
C LEU A 3 6.66 -10.97 8.46
N VAL A 4 6.36 -12.12 9.06
CA VAL A 4 6.77 -13.41 8.53
C VAL A 4 5.99 -13.67 7.24
N ARG A 5 6.69 -14.12 6.20
CA ARG A 5 6.14 -14.34 4.87
C ARG A 5 6.18 -15.83 4.55
N ARG A 6 5.08 -16.36 4.00
CA ARG A 6 5.08 -17.65 3.32
C ARG A 6 5.58 -17.45 1.90
N LEU A 7 6.66 -18.14 1.57
CA LEU A 7 7.23 -18.17 0.22
C LEU A 7 6.85 -19.49 -0.46
N SER A 8 6.33 -19.39 -1.68
CA SER A 8 5.95 -20.54 -2.51
C SER A 8 6.06 -20.18 -3.99
N LEU A 9 5.77 -21.10 -4.89
CA LEU A 9 5.72 -20.81 -6.33
C LEU A 9 4.27 -20.63 -6.79
N ASN A 10 4.05 -19.65 -7.65
CA ASN A 10 2.84 -19.56 -8.46
C ASN A 10 2.88 -20.65 -9.56
N SER A 11 1.75 -20.85 -10.24
CA SER A 11 1.62 -21.82 -11.34
C SER A 11 2.53 -21.53 -12.54
N ASP A 12 2.95 -20.28 -12.71
CA ASP A 12 3.91 -19.82 -13.71
C ASP A 12 5.37 -19.85 -13.24
N ASN A 13 5.65 -20.54 -12.12
CA ASN A 13 6.96 -20.63 -11.45
C ASN A 13 7.53 -19.28 -10.94
N THR A 14 6.72 -18.23 -10.87
CA THR A 14 7.13 -16.99 -10.20
C THR A 14 7.05 -17.12 -8.68
N LEU A 15 7.85 -16.34 -7.95
CA LEU A 15 7.84 -16.32 -6.49
C LEU A 15 6.52 -15.72 -5.99
N LYS A 16 5.81 -16.49 -5.17
CA LYS A 16 4.64 -16.05 -4.42
C LYS A 16 5.06 -15.65 -3.00
N MET A 17 4.63 -14.46 -2.59
CA MET A 17 4.93 -13.85 -1.29
C MET A 17 3.62 -13.50 -0.59
N GLU A 18 3.30 -14.21 0.49
CA GLU A 18 2.07 -14.00 1.26
C GLU A 18 2.42 -13.74 2.74
N PRO A 19 1.67 -12.89 3.46
CA PRO A 19 1.75 -12.88 4.91
C PRO A 19 1.32 -14.25 5.46
N VAL A 20 1.93 -14.67 6.57
CA VAL A 20 1.51 -15.92 7.24
C VAL A 20 0.09 -15.82 7.76
N SER A 21 -0.72 -16.87 7.58
CA SER A 21 -2.14 -16.87 7.99
C SER A 21 -2.35 -16.64 9.49
N ALA A 22 -1.34 -16.91 10.33
CA ALA A 22 -1.39 -16.66 11.76
C ALA A 22 -1.65 -15.17 12.11
N THR A 23 -1.32 -14.23 11.22
CA THR A 23 -1.62 -12.79 11.44
C THR A 23 -3.12 -12.51 11.50
N GLN A 24 -3.95 -13.33 10.84
CA GLN A 24 -5.40 -13.14 10.79
C GLN A 24 -6.06 -13.26 12.16
N VAL A 25 -5.45 -13.99 13.12
CA VAL A 25 -5.94 -14.10 14.50
C VAL A 25 -5.91 -12.76 15.23
N LEU A 26 -5.06 -11.83 14.78
CA LEU A 26 -4.93 -10.49 15.34
C LEU A 26 -6.00 -9.52 14.82
N ARG A 27 -6.74 -9.88 13.77
CA ARG A 27 -7.85 -9.06 13.27
C ARG A 27 -8.91 -8.88 14.36
N SER A 28 -9.41 -7.66 14.50
CA SER A 28 -10.46 -7.31 15.48
C SER A 28 -11.66 -6.65 14.81
N ARG A 29 -11.88 -5.35 15.04
CA ARG A 29 -12.93 -4.59 14.40
C ARG A 29 -12.64 -4.48 12.90
N VAL A 30 -13.63 -4.82 12.09
CA VAL A 30 -13.61 -4.63 10.63
C VAL A 30 -14.44 -3.41 10.24
N GLN A 31 -13.98 -2.73 9.21
CA GLN A 31 -14.74 -1.72 8.47
C GLN A 31 -14.67 -2.10 6.99
N LEU A 32 -15.82 -1.98 6.32
CA LEU A 32 -15.97 -2.35 4.93
C LEU A 32 -16.31 -1.10 4.13
N VAL A 33 -15.60 -0.92 3.02
CA VAL A 33 -15.93 0.07 2.00
C VAL A 33 -16.27 -0.71 0.74
N GLY A 34 -17.48 -0.49 0.23
CA GLY A 34 -17.96 -1.12 -0.99
C GLY A 34 -17.37 -0.48 -2.24
N GLU A 35 -17.97 -0.81 -3.38
CA GLU A 35 -17.56 -0.24 -4.65
C GLU A 35 -17.62 1.29 -4.62
N THR A 36 -16.50 1.93 -4.95
CA THR A 36 -16.34 3.39 -4.92
C THR A 36 -15.66 3.84 -6.20
N HIS A 37 -16.31 4.75 -6.92
CA HIS A 37 -15.71 5.41 -8.07
C HIS A 37 -14.68 6.44 -7.61
N LEU A 38 -13.49 6.39 -8.19
CA LEU A 38 -12.38 7.29 -7.86
C LEU A 38 -12.06 8.15 -9.08
N PRO A 39 -12.51 9.42 -9.12
CA PRO A 39 -12.24 10.31 -10.23
C PRO A 39 -10.75 10.59 -10.42
N ALA A 40 -10.35 10.77 -11.67
CA ALA A 40 -8.99 11.09 -12.04
C ALA A 40 -8.51 12.37 -11.34
N ASN A 41 -7.29 12.31 -10.83
CA ASN A 41 -6.55 13.45 -10.25
C ASN A 41 -7.19 14.02 -8.98
N GLN A 42 -8.10 13.29 -8.34
CA GLN A 42 -8.71 13.67 -7.08
C GLN A 42 -8.30 12.69 -5.98
N GLU A 43 -8.06 13.24 -4.80
CA GLU A 43 -7.84 12.46 -3.60
C GLU A 43 -9.16 12.27 -2.85
N ILE A 44 -9.42 11.04 -2.46
CA ILE A 44 -10.60 10.66 -1.68
C ILE A 44 -10.13 10.12 -0.34
N GLN A 45 -10.50 10.83 0.73
CA GLN A 45 -10.31 10.38 2.10
C GLN A 45 -11.29 9.25 2.40
N LEU A 46 -10.79 8.13 2.93
CA LEU A 46 -11.62 6.99 3.31
C LEU A 46 -12.17 7.22 4.73
N VAL A 47 -13.26 7.98 4.81
CA VAL A 47 -13.87 8.41 6.07
C VAL A 47 -14.12 7.22 7.00
N GLY A 48 -13.61 7.33 8.23
CA GLY A 48 -13.74 6.30 9.26
C GLY A 48 -12.70 5.19 9.18
N ILE A 49 -11.89 5.12 8.12
CA ILE A 49 -10.74 4.20 8.05
C ILE A 49 -9.53 4.92 8.64
N GLU A 50 -9.34 4.73 9.95
CA GLU A 50 -8.34 5.46 10.72
C GLU A 50 -7.61 4.53 11.71
N GLY A 51 -6.30 4.70 11.83
CA GLY A 51 -5.50 4.00 12.82
C GLY A 51 -4.04 3.80 12.42
N ASN A 52 -3.20 3.51 13.40
CA ASN A 52 -1.79 3.23 13.22
C ASN A 52 -1.43 1.77 13.55
N THR A 53 -2.41 0.89 13.68
CA THR A 53 -2.20 -0.56 13.86
C THR A 53 -3.32 -1.30 13.13
N MET A 54 -3.14 -1.48 11.82
CA MET A 54 -4.21 -1.89 10.90
C MET A 54 -3.73 -2.85 9.83
N GLU A 55 -4.66 -3.61 9.27
CA GLU A 55 -4.52 -4.31 8.02
C GLU A 55 -5.57 -3.78 7.04
N LEU A 56 -5.13 -3.35 5.86
CA LEU A 56 -6.01 -2.95 4.75
C LEU A 56 -5.91 -3.99 3.65
N ASN A 57 -7.05 -4.47 3.16
CA ASN A 57 -7.14 -5.35 2.01
C ASN A 57 -7.99 -4.66 0.93
N LEU A 58 -7.35 -4.23 -0.16
CA LEU A 58 -7.97 -3.46 -1.23
C LEU A 58 -7.99 -4.30 -2.52
N GLU A 59 -9.11 -4.26 -3.23
CA GLU A 59 -9.19 -4.70 -4.62
C GLU A 59 -9.58 -3.49 -5.49
N ILE A 60 -8.69 -3.10 -6.41
CA ILE A 60 -8.85 -1.91 -7.24
C ILE A 60 -8.85 -2.36 -8.71
N ASP A 61 -9.85 -1.91 -9.46
CA ASP A 61 -9.83 -1.95 -10.92
C ASP A 61 -9.04 -0.74 -11.43
N PRO A 62 -7.82 -0.94 -11.96
CA PRO A 62 -6.95 0.17 -12.33
C PRO A 62 -7.40 0.90 -13.59
N GLN A 63 -8.32 0.33 -14.39
CA GLN A 63 -8.68 0.85 -15.70
C GLN A 63 -7.39 1.22 -16.47
N GLU A 64 -7.37 2.42 -17.06
CA GLU A 64 -6.22 3.00 -17.78
C GLU A 64 -5.46 4.05 -16.96
N ALA A 65 -5.59 4.04 -15.62
CA ALA A 65 -4.85 4.99 -14.78
C ALA A 65 -3.35 4.73 -14.86
N ARG A 66 -2.58 5.83 -14.97
CA ARG A 66 -1.11 5.75 -15.00
C ARG A 66 -0.51 5.59 -13.61
N GLU A 67 -1.27 5.97 -12.58
CA GLU A 67 -0.86 5.92 -11.19
C GLU A 67 -2.07 5.72 -10.29
N ILE A 68 -1.89 4.86 -9.29
CA ILE A 68 -2.81 4.68 -8.16
C ILE A 68 -1.98 4.88 -6.90
N CYS A 69 -2.43 5.74 -6.00
CA CYS A 69 -1.76 6.00 -4.74
C CYS A 69 -2.71 5.74 -3.58
N VAL A 70 -2.23 5.00 -2.58
CA VAL A 70 -2.89 4.79 -1.30
C VAL A 70 -1.97 5.39 -0.25
N ASP A 71 -2.43 6.46 0.38
CA ASP A 71 -1.73 7.12 1.46
C ASP A 71 -2.25 6.60 2.80
N ALA A 72 -1.33 6.25 3.69
CA ALA A 72 -1.61 5.76 5.02
C ALA A 72 -0.83 6.57 6.05
N LEU A 73 -1.28 6.53 7.31
CA LEU A 73 -0.76 7.41 8.36
C LEU A 73 -0.84 8.88 7.92
N CYS A 74 -1.95 9.24 7.28
CA CYS A 74 -2.16 10.55 6.67
C CYS A 74 -2.75 11.52 7.71
N SER A 75 -2.15 12.69 7.86
CA SER A 75 -2.75 13.78 8.66
C SER A 75 -3.94 14.39 7.92
N PRO A 76 -4.89 15.07 8.60
CA PRO A 76 -6.13 15.56 7.99
C PRO A 76 -5.93 16.49 6.78
N ASN A 77 -4.82 17.22 6.72
CA ASN A 77 -4.48 18.12 5.61
C ASN A 77 -3.34 17.59 4.72
N CYS A 78 -3.00 16.31 4.82
CA CYS A 78 -1.91 15.66 4.08
C CYS A 78 -0.54 16.35 4.29
N GLU A 79 -0.29 16.84 5.50
CA GLU A 79 1.00 17.41 5.91
C GLU A 79 2.04 16.30 6.12
N GLU A 80 1.58 15.16 6.64
CA GLU A 80 2.34 13.91 6.80
C GLU A 80 1.56 12.74 6.20
N TYR A 81 2.25 11.85 5.49
CA TYR A 81 1.70 10.60 4.97
C TYR A 81 2.81 9.63 4.53
N THR A 82 2.47 8.35 4.46
CA THR A 82 3.27 7.33 3.79
C THR A 82 2.51 6.83 2.56
N SER A 83 3.12 6.95 1.39
CA SER A 83 2.45 6.63 0.12
C SER A 83 2.86 5.27 -0.41
N MET A 84 1.89 4.40 -0.66
CA MET A 84 2.05 3.28 -1.58
C MET A 84 1.57 3.72 -2.96
N LYS A 85 2.42 3.58 -3.98
CA LYS A 85 2.11 3.98 -5.36
C LYS A 85 2.30 2.80 -6.31
N PHE A 86 1.33 2.58 -7.18
CA PHE A 86 1.47 1.75 -8.37
C PHE A 86 1.59 2.67 -9.58
N TYR A 87 2.63 2.48 -10.40
CA TYR A 87 2.78 3.16 -11.68
C TYR A 87 2.68 2.17 -12.83
N ARG A 88 1.75 2.42 -13.74
CA ARG A 88 1.66 1.70 -15.02
C ARG A 88 2.77 2.19 -15.96
N HIS A 89 3.63 1.28 -16.38
CA HIS A 89 4.74 1.52 -17.30
C HIS A 89 5.70 2.65 -16.84
N GLY A 90 5.85 2.83 -15.52
CA GLY A 90 6.62 3.92 -14.93
C GLY A 90 8.13 3.67 -14.83
N LEU A 91 8.57 2.41 -14.81
CA LEU A 91 9.96 2.05 -14.58
C LEU A 91 10.64 1.64 -15.89
N PHE A 92 11.72 2.33 -16.25
CA PHE A 92 12.55 1.93 -17.38
C PHE A 92 13.56 0.86 -16.98
N VAL A 93 13.60 -0.23 -17.74
CA VAL A 93 14.58 -1.31 -17.57
C VAL A 93 15.31 -1.56 -18.88
N PHE A 94 16.60 -1.82 -18.78
CA PHE A 94 17.40 -2.24 -19.92
C PHE A 94 17.30 -3.75 -20.10
N SER A 95 16.91 -4.16 -21.29
CA SER A 95 16.92 -5.54 -21.77
C SER A 95 17.91 -5.67 -22.93
N GLN A 96 18.22 -6.91 -23.33
CA GLN A 96 19.04 -7.18 -24.52
C GLN A 96 18.48 -6.51 -25.79
N ASN A 97 17.16 -6.33 -25.85
CA ASN A 97 16.44 -5.74 -26.99
C ASN A 97 16.22 -4.22 -26.84
N GLY A 98 16.90 -3.56 -25.91
CA GLY A 98 16.78 -2.12 -25.66
C GLY A 98 16.01 -1.77 -24.39
N ARG A 99 15.51 -0.54 -24.32
CA ARG A 99 14.86 0.01 -23.12
C ARG A 99 13.37 -0.28 -23.14
N ILE A 100 12.90 -1.08 -22.18
CA ILE A 100 11.48 -1.37 -21.98
C ILE A 100 10.92 -0.56 -20.81
N ARG A 101 9.60 -0.35 -20.82
CA ARG A 101 8.87 0.17 -19.66
C ARG A 101 8.14 -0.98 -18.98
N GLN A 102 8.21 -1.03 -17.67
CA GLN A 102 7.46 -1.97 -16.86
C GLN A 102 6.70 -1.24 -15.77
N ASP A 103 5.69 -1.92 -15.24
CA ASP A 103 4.94 -1.49 -14.09
C ASP A 103 5.81 -1.57 -12.82
N THR A 104 5.52 -0.72 -11.85
CA THR A 104 6.31 -0.66 -10.61
C THR A 104 5.43 -0.34 -9.41
N LEU A 105 5.81 -0.95 -8.29
CA LEU A 105 5.31 -0.62 -6.97
C LEU A 105 6.34 0.27 -6.27
N ILE A 106 5.88 1.28 -5.55
CA ILE A 106 6.71 2.22 -4.79
C ILE A 106 6.12 2.38 -3.39
N LEU A 107 6.96 2.35 -2.37
CA LEU A 107 6.61 2.79 -1.03
C LEU A 107 7.49 4.00 -0.69
N ASP A 108 6.85 5.13 -0.41
CA ASP A 108 7.47 6.44 -0.29
C ASP A 108 7.17 7.04 1.09
N THR A 109 8.22 7.21 1.88
CA THR A 109 8.17 7.77 3.24
C THR A 109 8.75 9.19 3.30
N SER A 110 9.03 9.82 2.15
CA SER A 110 9.67 11.15 2.09
C SER A 110 8.86 12.27 2.75
N ARG A 111 7.55 12.06 2.91
CA ARG A 111 6.60 12.97 3.55
C ARG A 111 5.98 12.37 4.81
N SER A 112 6.60 11.35 5.40
CA SER A 112 6.04 10.62 6.55
C SER A 112 6.27 11.29 7.90
N SER A 113 7.04 12.38 7.97
CA SER A 113 7.43 13.05 9.22
C SER A 113 7.67 14.55 9.00
N LEU A 114 7.27 15.37 9.97
CA LEU A 114 7.63 16.78 10.11
C LEU A 114 8.86 17.00 11.02
N LEU A 115 9.24 16.00 11.81
CA LEU A 115 10.41 16.08 12.69
C LEU A 115 11.71 16.28 11.90
N PRO A 116 12.56 17.25 12.29
CA PRO A 116 13.77 17.60 11.54
C PRO A 116 14.92 16.58 11.67
N ASP A 117 14.87 15.70 12.68
CA ASP A 117 15.89 14.69 12.95
C ASP A 117 15.57 13.31 12.32
N VAL A 118 14.40 13.18 11.66
CA VAL A 118 14.09 11.99 10.85
C VAL A 118 14.86 12.06 9.54
N MET A 119 15.75 11.07 9.33
CA MET A 119 16.55 11.00 8.11
C MET A 119 15.70 10.79 6.87
N ALA A 120 15.96 11.59 5.83
CA ALA A 120 15.41 11.35 4.50
C ALA A 120 15.90 10.00 3.95
N ARG A 121 14.98 9.23 3.37
CA ARG A 121 15.27 7.95 2.71
C ARG A 121 14.63 7.95 1.33
N PRO A 122 15.33 7.47 0.28
CA PRO A 122 14.70 7.28 -1.02
C PRO A 122 13.56 6.26 -0.91
N PRO A 123 12.51 6.41 -1.75
CA PRO A 123 11.45 5.42 -1.82
C PRO A 123 11.97 4.01 -2.12
N GLU A 124 11.29 3.00 -1.58
CA GLU A 124 11.52 1.61 -1.97
C GLU A 124 10.80 1.39 -3.31
N VAL A 125 11.53 0.99 -4.34
CA VAL A 125 11.01 0.78 -5.70
C VAL A 125 11.17 -0.68 -6.06
N ALA A 126 10.08 -1.35 -6.41
CA ALA A 126 10.08 -2.76 -6.75
C ALA A 126 9.36 -3.03 -8.08
N PRO A 127 9.94 -3.90 -8.94
CA PRO A 127 9.27 -4.32 -10.16
C PRO A 127 7.99 -5.08 -9.82
N PHE A 128 6.89 -4.75 -10.48
CA PHE A 128 5.62 -5.42 -10.25
C PHE A 128 4.79 -5.34 -11.52
N GLU A 129 4.59 -6.47 -12.20
CA GLU A 129 3.79 -6.56 -13.41
C GLU A 129 2.32 -6.82 -13.06
N LEU A 130 1.43 -5.88 -13.41
CA LEU A 130 0.00 -6.10 -13.35
C LEU A 130 -0.49 -6.56 -14.73
N ARG A 131 -1.13 -7.73 -14.80
CA ARG A 131 -1.59 -8.28 -16.07
C ARG A 131 -2.77 -7.47 -16.60
N ASN A 132 -3.02 -7.55 -17.90
CA ASN A 132 -4.21 -6.94 -18.49
C ASN A 132 -5.48 -7.48 -17.82
N ASP A 133 -6.43 -6.60 -17.55
CA ASP A 133 -7.71 -6.89 -16.88
C ASP A 133 -7.56 -7.52 -15.47
N GLU A 134 -6.36 -7.52 -14.89
CA GLU A 134 -6.11 -7.99 -13.54
C GLU A 134 -6.35 -6.85 -12.53
N PRO A 135 -7.18 -7.05 -11.49
CA PRO A 135 -7.31 -6.06 -10.44
C PRO A 135 -6.01 -5.95 -9.63
N LEU A 136 -5.67 -4.72 -9.24
CA LEU A 136 -4.61 -4.46 -8.29
C LEU A 136 -5.11 -4.84 -6.89
N LYS A 137 -4.53 -5.91 -6.33
CA LYS A 137 -4.83 -6.40 -4.98
C LYS A 137 -3.72 -6.00 -4.04
N LEU A 138 -4.07 -5.25 -3.00
CA LEU A 138 -3.12 -4.71 -2.04
C LEU A 138 -3.49 -5.17 -0.65
N GLN A 139 -2.55 -5.81 0.02
CA GLN A 139 -2.65 -6.11 1.45
C GLN A 139 -1.60 -5.28 2.18
N ILE A 140 -2.03 -4.26 2.90
CA ILE A 140 -1.20 -3.27 3.57
C ILE A 140 -1.28 -3.50 5.07
N PHE A 141 -0.14 -3.73 5.72
CA PHE A 141 -0.04 -3.80 7.17
C PHE A 141 0.63 -2.53 7.68
N ILE A 142 -0.03 -1.91 8.66
CA ILE A 142 0.44 -0.72 9.37
C ILE A 142 0.65 -1.15 10.81
N ASP A 143 1.87 -1.04 11.33
CA ASP A 143 2.21 -1.26 12.73
C ASP A 143 3.08 -0.11 13.23
N LYS A 144 2.40 0.93 13.70
CA LYS A 144 2.94 2.21 14.17
C LYS A 144 3.83 2.87 13.14
N SER A 145 5.13 2.60 13.20
CA SER A 145 6.13 3.18 12.32
C SER A 145 6.53 2.28 11.17
N MET A 146 5.90 1.11 11.00
CA MET A 146 6.19 0.17 9.92
C MET A 146 4.99 0.07 8.97
N VAL A 147 5.26 0.15 7.67
CA VAL A 147 4.28 -0.11 6.61
C VAL A 147 4.82 -1.21 5.71
N GLU A 148 4.06 -2.29 5.54
CA GLU A 148 4.38 -3.38 4.61
C GLU A 148 3.23 -3.58 3.64
N VAL A 149 3.55 -3.60 2.34
CA VAL A 149 2.57 -3.73 1.25
C VAL A 149 2.86 -5.01 0.51
N PHE A 150 1.84 -5.86 0.35
CA PHE A 150 1.87 -7.03 -0.52
C PHE A 150 0.97 -6.76 -1.72
N ALA A 151 1.52 -6.79 -2.94
CA ALA A 151 0.79 -6.58 -4.17
C ALA A 151 0.59 -7.91 -4.92
N ASN A 152 -0.67 -8.28 -5.15
CA ASN A 152 -1.13 -9.52 -5.82
C ASN A 152 -0.38 -10.79 -5.38
N HIS A 153 0.13 -10.81 -4.14
CA HIS A 153 1.03 -11.84 -3.60
C HIS A 153 2.26 -12.15 -4.48
N ARG A 154 2.69 -11.20 -5.31
CA ARG A 154 3.82 -11.32 -6.26
C ARG A 154 4.93 -10.30 -6.00
N GLN A 155 4.66 -9.28 -5.20
CA GLN A 155 5.68 -8.33 -4.75
C GLN A 155 5.39 -7.87 -3.33
N CYS A 156 6.44 -7.55 -2.57
CA CYS A 156 6.31 -6.96 -1.25
C CYS A 156 7.34 -5.83 -1.05
N VAL A 157 6.87 -4.66 -0.60
CA VAL A 157 7.70 -3.51 -0.21
C VAL A 157 7.43 -3.15 1.24
N ALA A 158 8.48 -2.77 1.96
CA ALA A 158 8.40 -2.50 3.40
C ALA A 158 9.32 -1.34 3.77
N LEU A 159 8.78 -0.33 4.43
CA LEU A 159 9.54 0.81 4.94
C LEU A 159 9.01 1.27 6.29
N ARG A 160 9.80 2.13 6.93
CA ARG A 160 9.38 2.80 8.16
C ARG A 160 9.06 4.27 7.90
N GLY A 161 7.92 4.71 8.41
CA GLY A 161 7.53 6.12 8.52
C GLY A 161 7.46 6.52 9.99
N TYR A 162 7.73 7.79 10.31
CA TYR A 162 7.76 8.28 11.69
C TYR A 162 6.94 9.56 11.83
N PRO A 163 5.59 9.51 11.73
CA PRO A 163 4.77 10.70 11.85
C PRO A 163 4.99 11.42 13.19
N GLU A 164 5.16 12.73 13.15
CA GLU A 164 5.19 13.59 14.33
C GLU A 164 3.80 13.68 14.95
N ARG A 165 2.79 13.85 14.10
CA ARG A 165 1.45 14.17 14.57
C ARG A 165 0.71 12.91 15.01
N GLN A 166 0.01 13.03 16.14
CA GLN A 166 -0.80 11.94 16.68
C GLN A 166 -2.08 11.70 15.89
N ASP A 167 -2.52 12.68 15.08
CA ASP A 167 -3.69 12.61 14.21
C ASP A 167 -3.35 12.16 12.77
N SER A 168 -2.10 11.77 12.50
CA SER A 168 -1.66 11.11 11.26
C SER A 168 -2.15 9.66 11.21
N LEU A 169 -3.46 9.49 11.18
CA LEU A 169 -4.16 8.20 11.29
C LEU A 169 -5.01 7.88 10.06
N GLY A 170 -5.22 8.82 9.16
CA GLY A 170 -6.11 8.67 8.02
C GLY A 170 -5.54 7.76 6.94
N VAL A 171 -6.46 7.31 6.08
CA VAL A 171 -6.15 6.62 4.83
C VAL A 171 -6.85 7.35 3.69
N SER A 172 -6.12 7.64 2.61
CA SER A 172 -6.69 8.21 1.40
C SER A 172 -6.28 7.40 0.18
N ILE A 173 -7.06 7.56 -0.89
CA ILE A 173 -6.80 6.93 -2.17
C ILE A 173 -6.97 7.95 -3.29
N ARG A 174 -6.10 7.88 -4.29
CA ARG A 174 -6.18 8.71 -5.48
C ARG A 174 -5.75 7.95 -6.72
N ALA A 175 -6.29 8.37 -7.86
CA ALA A 175 -5.83 7.96 -9.17
C ALA A 175 -5.30 9.16 -9.94
N GLN A 176 -4.36 8.94 -10.86
CA GLN A 176 -3.84 9.98 -11.74
C GLN A 176 -4.10 9.63 -13.20
N GLY A 177 -4.48 10.64 -13.97
CA GLY A 177 -4.65 10.57 -15.42
C GLY A 177 -5.98 9.98 -15.87
N ARG A 178 -6.51 8.96 -15.18
CA ARG A 178 -7.81 8.33 -15.45
C ARG A 178 -8.52 7.93 -14.17
N ASP A 179 -9.83 7.75 -14.29
CA ASP A 179 -10.69 7.24 -13.22
C ASP A 179 -10.34 5.78 -12.94
N VAL A 180 -10.56 5.35 -11.70
CA VAL A 180 -10.42 3.95 -11.27
C VAL A 180 -11.62 3.56 -10.42
N VAL A 181 -11.80 2.26 -10.19
CA VAL A 181 -12.86 1.75 -9.31
C VAL A 181 -12.21 1.00 -8.16
N LEU A 182 -12.38 1.49 -6.93
CA LEU A 182 -12.16 0.67 -5.76
C LEU A 182 -13.32 -0.33 -5.69
N ARG A 183 -13.07 -1.61 -5.95
CA ARG A 183 -14.12 -2.64 -5.92
C ARG A 183 -14.53 -2.97 -4.49
N SER A 184 -13.54 -3.08 -3.60
CA SER A 184 -13.76 -3.34 -2.18
C SER A 184 -12.55 -2.94 -1.36
N LEU A 185 -12.79 -2.53 -0.13
CA LEU A 185 -11.78 -2.43 0.92
C LEU A 185 -12.28 -3.04 2.22
N GLU A 186 -11.45 -3.89 2.82
CA GLU A 186 -11.61 -4.35 4.20
C GLU A 186 -10.48 -3.74 5.04
N ALA A 187 -10.85 -3.02 6.09
CA ALA A 187 -9.91 -2.48 7.06
C ALA A 187 -10.11 -3.14 8.42
N TRP A 188 -9.08 -3.80 8.90
CA TRP A 188 -9.06 -4.48 10.20
C TRP A 188 -8.19 -3.70 11.17
N GLN A 189 -8.74 -3.36 12.33
CA GLN A 189 -7.93 -2.97 13.47
C GLN A 189 -7.19 -4.21 13.99
N MET A 190 -5.88 -4.10 14.23
CA MET A 190 -5.04 -5.23 14.59
C MET A 190 -4.74 -5.22 16.09
N LYS A 191 -4.90 -6.38 16.73
CA LYS A 191 -4.57 -6.57 18.15
C LYS A 191 -3.04 -6.63 18.31
N ARG A 192 -2.58 -6.08 19.43
CA ARG A 192 -1.21 -6.27 19.91
C ARG A 192 -0.93 -7.74 20.23
N ILE A 193 0.33 -8.14 20.07
CA ILE A 193 0.82 -9.47 20.48
C ILE A 193 1.43 -9.51 21.88
N TRP A 194 1.60 -8.34 22.51
CA TRP A 194 2.19 -8.20 23.85
C TRP A 194 1.14 -7.82 24.88
N ASP A 195 1.23 -8.41 26.07
CA ASP A 195 0.43 -7.98 27.22
C ASP A 195 0.79 -6.55 27.66
N LYS A 196 -0.15 -5.88 28.34
CA LYS A 196 0.13 -4.56 28.94
C LYS A 196 0.98 -4.86 30.15
N LYS A 197 2.18 -4.29 30.23
CA LYS A 197 2.82 -4.09 31.52
C LYS A 197 1.99 -3.11 32.34
#